data_AF-A0A1G3R1F4-F1
#
_entry.id   AF-A0A1G3R1F4-F1
#
_cell.length_a   1.000
_cell.length_b   1.000
_cell.length_c   1.000
_cell.angle_alpha   90.00
_cell.angle_beta   90.00
_cell.angle_gamma   90.00
#
_symmetry.space_group_name_H-M   'P 1'
#
loop_
_entity.id
_entity.type
_entity.pdbx_description
1 polymer ?
#
loop_
_entity_poly.entity_id
_entity_poly.type
_entity_poly.pdbx_seq_one_letter_code
_entity_poly.pdbx_strand_id
1 'polypeptide(L)'
;MSLYRVHFKWKEKEIELTARSLDLTHPYFVSIKNLVFPTEEKLVINPSEEETRRVFGASDHLMIPFQTVSLIEELPDDQDRKVMTFPGRE
;
A
#
# COMPACT_ATOMS: atom_id res chain seq x y z
N MET A 1 -10.60 8.99 8.08
CA MET A 1 -9.59 9.60 7.18
C MET A 1 -9.25 8.63 6.08
N SER A 2 -9.38 9.00 4.80
CA SER A 2 -9.12 8.07 3.69
C SER A 2 -7.74 7.42 3.78
N LEU A 3 -7.67 6.11 3.51
CA LEU A 3 -6.41 5.37 3.36
C LEU A 3 -6.09 5.27 1.88
N TYR A 4 -4.83 5.44 1.51
CA TYR A 4 -4.39 5.31 0.13
C TYR A 4 -3.57 4.05 -0.03
N ARG A 5 -3.92 3.21 -1.01
CA ARG A 5 -3.16 2.02 -1.37
C ARG A 5 -2.49 2.26 -2.72
N VAL A 6 -1.17 2.21 -2.72
CA VAL A 6 -0.35 2.51 -3.90
C VAL A 6 0.33 1.23 -4.36
N HIS A 7 0.05 0.87 -5.61
CA HIS A 7 0.68 -0.26 -6.31
C HIS A 7 1.76 0.27 -7.24
N PHE A 8 2.97 -0.24 -7.10
CA PHE A 8 4.10 0.20 -7.92
C PHE A 8 5.11 -0.92 -8.16
N LYS A 9 5.85 -0.79 -9.25
CA LYS A 9 6.92 -1.73 -9.60
C LYS A 9 8.23 -1.33 -8.95
N TRP A 10 8.85 -2.24 -8.21
CA TRP A 10 10.17 -2.05 -7.61
C TRP A 10 11.02 -3.32 -7.76
N LYS A 11 12.23 -3.19 -8.32
CA LYS A 11 13.15 -4.32 -8.60
C LYS A 11 12.45 -5.49 -9.31
N GLU A 12 11.65 -5.17 -10.32
CA GLU A 12 10.88 -6.13 -11.12
C GLU A 12 9.75 -6.86 -10.38
N LYS A 13 9.51 -6.53 -9.10
CA LYS A 13 8.37 -7.01 -8.32
C LYS A 13 7.27 -5.96 -8.27
N GLU A 14 6.02 -6.40 -8.22
CA GLU A 14 4.91 -5.53 -7.84
C GLU A 14 4.82 -5.43 -6.32
N ILE A 15 4.74 -4.20 -5.84
CA ILE A 15 4.71 -3.85 -4.43
C ILE A 15 3.45 -3.04 -4.16
N GLU A 16 2.82 -3.32 -3.03
CA GLU A 16 1.68 -2.57 -2.52
C GLU A 16 2.06 -1.91 -1.18
N LEU A 17 1.79 -0.62 -1.04
CA LEU A 17 1.94 0.10 0.22
C LEU A 17 0.66 0.87 0.56
N THR A 18 0.28 0.85 1.84
CA THR A 18 -0.85 1.63 2.34
C THR A 18 -0.32 2.83 3.13
N ALA A 19 -0.93 4.00 2.96
CA ALA A 19 -0.53 5.24 3.62
C ALA A 19 -1.76 6.09 4.01
N ARG A 20 -1.63 6.92 5.04
CA ARG A 20 -2.70 7.85 5.45
C ARG A 20 -2.69 9.18 4.71
N SER A 21 -1.61 9.47 3.98
CA SER A 21 -1.45 10.72 3.28
C SER A 21 -0.76 10.48 1.95
N LEU A 22 -1.32 11.09 0.91
CA LEU A 22 -0.84 11.05 -0.46
C LEU A 22 -0.75 12.49 -0.99
N ASP A 23 0.40 12.83 -1.57
CA ASP A 23 0.70 14.12 -2.16
C ASP A 23 1.15 13.92 -3.62
N LEU A 24 0.44 14.60 -4.52
CA LEU A 24 0.66 14.59 -5.97
C LEU A 24 1.17 15.94 -6.48
N THR A 25 1.65 16.82 -5.59
CA THR A 25 2.11 18.16 -6.00
C THR A 25 3.43 18.11 -6.75
N HIS A 26 4.20 17.04 -6.57
CA HIS A 26 5.44 16.81 -7.30
C HIS A 26 5.15 16.22 -8.70
N PRO A 27 5.62 16.86 -9.79
CA PRO A 27 5.25 16.49 -11.16
C PRO A 27 5.71 15.11 -11.62
N TYR A 28 6.69 14.50 -10.92
CA TYR A 28 7.28 13.21 -11.29
C TYR A 28 7.17 12.15 -10.20
N PHE A 29 6.68 12.51 -9.02
CA PHE A 29 6.70 11.64 -7.86
C PHE A 29 5.37 11.67 -7.13
N VAL A 30 4.91 10.50 -6.74
CA VAL A 30 3.85 10.33 -5.76
C VAL A 30 4.50 10.26 -4.39
N SER A 31 4.17 11.22 -3.54
CA SER A 31 4.65 11.25 -2.17
C SER A 31 3.63 10.59 -1.26
N ILE A 32 4.04 9.57 -0.51
CA ILE A 32 3.21 8.95 0.52
C ILE A 32 3.85 9.11 1.89
N LYS A 33 3.01 9.38 2.90
CA LYS A 33 3.43 9.62 4.29
C LYS A 33 2.56 8.84 5.25
N ASN A 34 3.13 8.52 6.42
CA ASN A 34 2.49 7.71 7.45
C ASN A 34 2.04 6.35 6.90
N LEU A 35 3.04 5.54 6.52
CA LEU A 35 2.81 4.17 6.04
C LEU A 35 2.08 3.36 7.12
N VAL A 36 1.08 2.61 6.69
CA VAL A 36 0.30 1.71 7.52
C VAL A 36 0.60 0.29 7.08
N PHE A 37 1.18 -0.48 7.98
CA PHE A 37 1.38 -1.92 7.76
C PHE A 37 0.29 -2.69 8.52
N PRO A 38 -0.32 -3.71 7.92
CA PRO A 38 -1.24 -4.58 8.63
C PRO A 38 -0.49 -5.20 9.83
N THR A 39 -1.02 -4.97 11.03
CA THR A 39 -0.44 -5.48 12.29
C THR A 39 -0.97 -6.87 12.64
N GLU A 40 -2.04 -7.32 11.97
CA GLU A 40 -2.58 -8.66 12.19
C GLU A 40 -1.58 -9.73 11.73
N GLU A 41 -1.26 -10.61 12.67
CA GLU A 41 -0.62 -11.91 12.48
C GLU A 41 -1.48 -12.79 11.54
N LYS A 42 -1.54 -12.44 10.26
CA LYS A 42 -1.95 -13.43 9.26
C LYS A 42 -0.83 -14.45 9.22
N LEU A 43 -1.15 -15.66 9.69
CA LEU A 43 -0.30 -16.86 9.77
C LEU A 43 0.38 -17.28 8.43
N VAL A 44 0.18 -16.50 7.37
CA VAL A 44 0.82 -16.59 6.05
C VAL A 44 1.58 -15.29 5.83
N ILE A 45 2.82 -15.24 6.32
CA ILE A 45 3.71 -14.09 6.08
C ILE A 45 4.15 -14.17 4.61
N ASN A 46 3.64 -13.28 3.77
CA ASN A 46 4.19 -13.14 2.41
C ASN A 46 5.62 -12.61 2.53
N PRO A 47 6.64 -13.27 1.95
CA PRO A 47 8.03 -12.80 2.02
C PRO A 47 8.20 -11.39 1.42
N SER A 48 7.33 -11.02 0.48
CA SER A 48 7.27 -9.66 -0.08
C SER A 48 6.81 -8.61 0.94
N GLU A 49 5.93 -8.93 1.90
CA GLU A 49 5.49 -8.01 2.96
C GLU A 49 6.57 -7.79 4.04
N GLU A 50 7.36 -8.83 4.34
CA GLU A 50 8.51 -8.68 5.23
C GLU A 50 9.61 -7.84 4.58
N GLU A 51 9.88 -8.05 3.29
CA GLU A 51 10.85 -7.25 2.54
C GLU A 51 10.43 -5.78 2.49
N THR A 52 9.17 -5.48 2.18
CA THR A 52 8.67 -4.10 2.16
C THR A 52 8.69 -3.45 3.54
N ARG A 53 8.34 -4.18 4.61
CA ARG A 53 8.45 -3.66 5.97
C ARG A 53 9.89 -3.37 6.37
N ARG A 54 10.85 -4.23 6.01
CA ARG A 54 12.27 -4.00 6.30
C ARG A 54 12.85 -2.84 5.49
N VAL A 55 12.44 -2.70 4.24
CA VAL A 55 12.99 -1.69 3.32
C VAL A 55 12.33 -0.32 3.53
N PHE A 56 11.01 -0.27 3.71
CA PHE A 56 10.23 0.96 3.75
C PHE A 56 9.63 1.28 5.12
N GLY A 57 9.63 0.34 6.07
CA GLY A 57 8.97 0.51 7.37
C GLY A 57 9.64 1.52 8.31
N ALA A 58 10.90 1.89 8.04
CA ALA A 58 11.60 2.96 8.75
C ALA A 58 11.46 4.33 8.08
N SER A 59 10.74 4.42 6.95
CA SER A 59 10.60 5.66 6.19
C SER A 59 9.33 6.41 6.57
N ASP A 60 9.47 7.62 7.11
CA ASP A 60 8.34 8.53 7.37
C ASP A 60 7.68 9.07 6.09
N HIS A 61 8.48 9.22 5.03
CA HIS A 61 8.07 9.78 3.74
C HIS A 61 8.75 9.01 2.61
N LEU A 62 7.95 8.51 1.68
CA LEU A 62 8.42 7.82 0.47
C LEU A 62 8.02 8.63 -0.76
N MET A 63 8.95 8.79 -1.70
CA MET A 63 8.70 9.41 -3.01
C MET A 63 8.83 8.33 -4.09
N ILE A 64 7.71 7.97 -4.71
CA ILE A 64 7.63 6.92 -5.71
C ILE A 64 7.57 7.57 -7.09
N PRO A 65 8.44 7.22 -8.05
CA PRO A 65 8.35 7.77 -9.40
C PRO A 65 6.97 7.46 -10.01
N PHE A 66 6.28 8.47 -10.51
CA PHE A 66 4.92 8.33 -11.06
C PHE A 66 4.85 7.26 -12.16
N GLN A 67 5.89 7.18 -12.99
CA GLN A 67 6.05 6.17 -14.05
C GLN A 67 6.05 4.71 -13.56
N THR A 68 6.37 4.47 -12.29
CA THR A 68 6.40 3.12 -11.69
C THR A 68 5.10 2.76 -11.00
N VAL A 69 4.20 3.73 -10.82
CA VAL A 69 2.91 3.54 -10.16
C VAL A 69 1.93 2.95 -11.16
N SER A 70 1.41 1.77 -10.84
CA SER A 70 0.41 1.08 -11.63
C SER A 70 -1.01 1.51 -11.27
N LEU A 71 -1.27 1.71 -9.97
CA LEU A 71 -2.60 2.00 -9.45
C LEU A 71 -2.51 2.73 -8.10
N ILE A 72 -3.42 3.68 -7.88
CA ILE A 72 -3.67 4.30 -6.57
C ILE A 72 -5.15 4.11 -6.25
N GLU A 73 -5.44 3.49 -5.12
CA GLU A 73 -6.79 3.33 -4.60
C GLU A 73 -6.98 4.24 -3.38
N GLU A 74 -8.14 4.88 -3.31
CA GLU A 74 -8.62 5.54 -2.09
C GLU A 74 -9.61 4.60 -1.40
N LEU A 75 -9.24 4.15 -0.21
CA LEU A 75 -10.03 3.27 0.62
C LEU A 75 -10.76 4.09 1.68
N PRO A 76 -12.05 3.78 1.94
CA PRO A 76 -12.72 4.32 3.12
C PRO A 76 -11.94 3.91 4.38
N ASP A 77 -11.95 4.79 5.37
CA ASP A 77 -11.32 4.58 6.69
C ASP A 77 -12.10 3.54 7.49
N ASP A 78 -12.09 2.30 7.02
CA ASP A 78 -12.87 1.24 7.64
C ASP A 78 -11.93 0.34 8.44
N GLN A 79 -11.91 0.57 9.75
CA GLN A 79 -11.43 -0.41 10.72
C GLN A 79 -12.25 -1.73 10.68
N ASP A 80 -13.30 -1.84 9.85
CA ASP A 80 -14.13 -3.03 9.66
C ASP A 80 -13.91 -3.57 8.24
N ARG A 81 -12.86 -4.38 8.05
CA ARG A 81 -12.85 -5.37 6.96
C ARG A 81 -13.95 -6.40 7.26
N LYS A 82 -15.22 -6.05 7.00
CA LYS A 82 -16.25 -7.05 6.73
C LYS A 82 -15.84 -7.76 5.45
N VAL A 83 -15.32 -8.96 5.67
CA VAL A 83 -15.03 -9.98 4.65
C VAL A 83 -16.17 -9.97 3.62
N MET A 84 -15.90 -9.43 2.43
CA MET A 84 -16.79 -9.66 1.29
C MET A 84 -16.59 -11.12 0.88
N THR A 85 -17.50 -11.98 1.33
CA THR A 85 -17.61 -13.36 0.84
C THR A 85 -17.98 -13.29 -0.63
N PHE A 86 -17.08 -13.75 -1.51
CA PHE A 86 -17.39 -13.96 -2.91
C PHE A 86 -18.53 -15.00 -3.01
N PRO A 87 -19.69 -14.67 -3.60
CA PRO A 87 -20.68 -15.70 -3.90
C PRO A 87 -20.07 -16.59 -4.99
N GLY A 88 -19.66 -17.80 -4.61
CA GLY A 88 -19.33 -18.86 -5.55
C GLY A 88 -20.53 -19.05 -6.47
N ARG A 89 -20.30 -18.92 -7.79
CA ARG A 89 -21.27 -19.36 -8.78
C ARG A 89 -21.20 -20.89 -8.83
N GLU A 90 -22.30 -21.52 -8.43
CA GLU A 90 -22.67 -22.88 -8.80
C GLU A 90 -22.78 -23.04 -10.33
#